data_AF-A0A654AXS1-F1
#
_entry.id   AF-A0A654AXS1-F1
#
_cell.length_a   1.000
_cell.length_b   1.000
_cell.length_c   1.000
_cell.angle_alpha   90.00
_cell.angle_beta   90.00
_cell.angle_gamma   90.00
#
_symmetry.space_group_name_H-M   'P 1'
#
loop_
_entity.id
_entity.type
_entity.pdbx_description
1 polymer ?
#
loop_
_entity_poly.entity_id
_entity_poly.type
_entity_poly.pdbx_seq_one_letter_code
_entity_poly.pdbx_strand_id
1 'polypeptide(L)'
;MQRYHDASRDPLPIRSPYHDQERLNIAKATEEFLAKGGQIEQVGHQMQATSPTFFINPTKTPVYAHLFVRPEDEPVRAKPAVKPNTAPAKPEVKAEAPAVEVKPAAPKRADVVQEPRDVAMASRLMVQAALGASPGIAARAIGITEKQARQVARDFNIKFKRQR
;
A
#
# COMPACT_ATOMS: atom_id res chain seq x y z
N MET A 1 -31.79 9.93 -4.12
CA MET A 1 -31.99 8.66 -3.41
C MET A 1 -30.87 8.48 -2.40
N GLN A 2 -31.08 8.89 -1.16
CA GLN A 2 -30.14 8.59 -0.07
C GLN A 2 -30.64 7.33 0.64
N ARG A 3 -29.94 6.20 0.42
CA ARG A 3 -30.11 4.96 1.19
C ARG A 3 -29.05 4.96 2.29
N TYR A 4 -29.21 5.80 3.30
CA TYR A 4 -28.37 5.66 4.49
C TYR A 4 -28.93 4.52 5.34
N HIS A 5 -28.07 3.56 5.68
CA HIS A 5 -28.39 2.53 6.66
C HIS A 5 -28.51 3.20 8.03
N ASP A 6 -29.72 3.24 8.55
CA ASP A 6 -30.00 3.72 9.89
C ASP A 6 -29.74 2.57 10.86
N ALA A 7 -28.65 2.64 11.64
CA ALA A 7 -28.25 1.57 12.55
C ALA A 7 -29.28 1.25 13.65
N SER A 8 -30.29 2.12 13.83
CA SER A 8 -31.42 1.87 14.72
C SER A 8 -32.53 1.03 14.08
N ARG A 9 -32.63 1.02 12.75
CA ARG A 9 -33.67 0.33 11.96
C ARG A 9 -33.15 -0.84 11.13
N ASP A 10 -31.87 -0.81 10.80
CA ASP A 10 -31.16 -1.88 10.13
C ASP A 10 -30.30 -2.58 11.18
N PRO A 11 -30.84 -3.63 11.85
CA PRO A 11 -30.05 -4.35 12.82
C PRO A 11 -28.86 -4.93 12.07
N LEU A 12 -27.66 -4.52 12.52
CA LEU A 12 -26.42 -5.09 12.01
C LEU A 12 -26.58 -6.63 11.95
N PRO A 13 -26.04 -7.31 10.92
CA PRO A 13 -26.19 -8.75 10.75
C PRO A 13 -25.79 -9.58 11.98
N ILE A 14 -25.12 -8.96 12.95
CA ILE A 14 -24.78 -9.42 14.30
C ILE A 14 -25.99 -10.00 15.06
N ARG A 15 -27.20 -9.47 14.88
CA ARG A 15 -28.42 -9.93 15.60
C ARG A 15 -29.37 -10.73 14.70
N SER A 16 -28.82 -11.73 14.00
CA SER A 16 -29.64 -12.72 13.29
C SER A 16 -30.06 -13.85 14.26
N PRO A 17 -31.25 -14.45 14.08
CA PRO A 17 -31.68 -15.58 14.92
C PRO A 17 -30.72 -16.77 14.84
N TYR A 18 -30.03 -16.92 13.71
CA TYR A 18 -28.97 -17.91 13.53
C TYR A 18 -27.78 -17.67 14.46
N HIS A 19 -27.28 -16.42 14.57
CA HIS A 19 -26.17 -16.12 15.47
C HIS A 19 -26.54 -16.26 16.95
N ASP A 20 -27.80 -16.02 17.31
CA ASP A 20 -28.26 -16.25 18.67
C ASP A 20 -28.30 -17.75 19.02
N GLN A 21 -28.71 -18.61 18.09
CA GLN A 21 -28.62 -20.07 18.25
C GLN A 21 -27.18 -20.55 18.39
N GLU A 22 -26.28 -20.09 17.53
CA GLU A 22 -24.85 -20.42 17.61
C GLU A 22 -24.23 -19.96 18.94
N ARG A 23 -24.60 -18.76 19.43
CA ARG A 23 -24.13 -18.27 20.74
C ARG A 23 -24.54 -19.21 21.87
N LEU A 24 -25.77 -19.71 21.86
CA LEU A 24 -26.25 -20.66 22.87
C LEU A 24 -25.53 -22.02 22.77
N ASN A 25 -25.25 -22.49 21.55
CA ASN A 25 -24.52 -23.73 21.34
C ASN A 25 -23.09 -23.64 21.88
N ILE A 26 -22.39 -22.54 21.58
CA ILE A 26 -21.04 -22.28 22.07
C ILE A 26 -21.05 -22.22 23.61
N ALA A 27 -22.01 -21.50 24.21
CA ALA A 27 -22.13 -21.39 25.66
C ALA A 27 -22.25 -22.76 26.35
N LYS A 28 -23.13 -23.64 25.85
CA LYS A 28 -23.28 -25.01 26.36
C LYS A 28 -21.99 -25.81 26.22
N ALA A 29 -21.34 -25.75 25.06
CA ALA A 29 -20.09 -26.47 24.83
C ALA A 29 -18.95 -25.98 25.75
N THR A 30 -18.87 -24.67 26.02
CA THR A 30 -17.92 -24.12 26.98
C THR A 30 -18.20 -24.56 28.41
N GLU A 31 -19.47 -24.61 28.83
CA GLU A 31 -19.84 -25.12 30.16
C GLU A 31 -19.45 -26.59 30.33
N GLU A 32 -19.74 -27.43 29.33
CA GLU A 32 -19.35 -28.85 29.34
C GLU A 32 -17.83 -29.03 29.37
N PHE A 33 -17.09 -28.20 28.65
CA PHE A 33 -15.63 -28.24 28.63
C PHE A 33 -15.03 -27.86 30.00
N LEU A 34 -15.56 -26.81 30.63
CA LEU A 34 -15.15 -26.41 31.98
C LEU A 34 -15.52 -27.47 33.01
N ALA A 35 -16.70 -28.09 32.90
CA ALA A 35 -17.13 -29.18 33.78
C ALA A 35 -16.24 -30.43 33.67
N LYS A 36 -15.65 -30.68 32.49
CA LYS A 36 -14.66 -31.75 32.28
C LYS A 36 -13.25 -31.40 32.80
N GLY A 37 -13.08 -30.23 33.44
CA GLY A 37 -11.81 -29.76 33.98
C GLY A 37 -10.94 -29.01 32.96
N GLY A 38 -11.50 -28.65 31.81
CA GLY A 38 -10.83 -27.79 30.83
C GLY A 38 -10.62 -26.38 31.38
N GLN A 39 -9.57 -25.70 30.91
CA GLN A 39 -9.29 -24.31 31.24
C GLN A 39 -9.36 -23.47 29.96
N ILE A 40 -10.00 -22.30 30.05
CA ILE A 40 -10.15 -21.37 28.93
C ILE A 40 -9.33 -20.12 29.25
N GLU A 41 -8.39 -19.78 28.38
CA GLU A 41 -7.65 -18.53 28.44
C GLU A 41 -8.44 -17.42 27.73
N GLN A 42 -8.78 -16.35 28.45
CA GLN A 42 -9.46 -15.22 27.85
C GLN A 42 -8.44 -14.33 27.13
N VAL A 43 -8.25 -14.58 25.83
CA VAL A 43 -7.48 -13.69 24.97
C VAL A 43 -8.38 -12.54 24.56
N GLY A 44 -8.19 -11.36 25.16
CA GLY A 44 -8.89 -10.14 24.71
C GLY A 44 -8.55 -9.80 23.25
N HIS A 45 -9.29 -8.86 22.66
CA HIS A 45 -8.90 -8.22 21.39
C HIS A 45 -7.64 -7.38 21.62
N GLN A 46 -6.49 -8.03 21.79
CA GLN A 46 -5.22 -7.37 21.56
C GLN A 46 -5.19 -7.11 20.07
N MET A 47 -5.48 -5.86 19.67
CA MET A 47 -4.96 -5.34 18.42
C MET A 47 -3.49 -5.72 18.42
N GLN A 48 -3.07 -6.66 17.57
CA GLN A 48 -1.65 -6.90 17.37
C GLN A 48 -1.07 -5.53 17.02
N ALA A 49 -0.32 -4.93 17.94
CA ALA A 49 0.21 -3.57 17.77
C ALA A 49 1.07 -3.48 16.49
N THR A 50 1.60 -4.64 16.10
CA THR A 50 2.26 -4.89 14.83
C THR A 50 1.26 -5.55 13.91
N SER A 51 0.81 -4.85 12.87
CA SER A 51 0.18 -5.49 11.71
C SER A 51 1.05 -6.68 11.28
N PRO A 52 0.48 -7.90 11.06
CA PRO A 52 1.25 -9.02 10.56
C PRO A 52 1.97 -8.55 9.29
N THR A 53 3.30 -8.56 9.34
CA THR A 53 4.11 -8.17 8.19
C THR A 53 3.99 -9.30 7.19
N PHE A 54 3.06 -9.18 6.25
CA PHE A 54 2.92 -10.14 5.17
C PHE A 54 4.13 -10.02 4.24
N PHE A 55 5.08 -10.92 4.39
CA PHE A 55 6.18 -11.08 3.43
C PHE A 55 5.66 -11.82 2.21
N ILE A 56 5.41 -11.09 1.12
CA ILE A 56 5.15 -11.68 -0.19
C ILE A 56 6.49 -12.25 -0.67
N ASN A 57 6.64 -13.58 -0.62
CA ASN A 57 7.78 -14.24 -1.24
C ASN A 57 7.53 -14.35 -2.75
N PRO A 58 8.21 -13.54 -3.59
CA PRO A 58 7.88 -13.44 -5.02
C PRO A 58 8.12 -14.75 -5.77
N THR A 59 8.93 -15.66 -5.23
CA THR A 59 9.18 -16.99 -5.82
C THR A 59 8.05 -17.99 -5.54
N LYS A 60 7.33 -17.83 -4.43
CA LYS A 60 6.29 -18.76 -3.98
C LYS A 60 4.87 -18.24 -4.23
N THR A 61 4.69 -16.93 -4.34
CA THR A 61 3.38 -16.34 -4.56
C THR A 61 2.96 -16.52 -6.03
N PRO A 62 1.76 -17.05 -6.29
CA PRO A 62 1.33 -17.45 -7.63
C PRO A 62 1.28 -16.28 -8.63
N VAL A 63 1.07 -15.06 -8.14
CA VAL A 63 1.05 -13.83 -8.96
C VAL A 63 2.43 -13.53 -9.57
N TYR A 64 3.54 -13.92 -8.94
CA TYR A 64 4.90 -13.59 -9.40
C TYR A 64 5.75 -14.80 -9.79
N ALA A 65 5.31 -16.03 -9.46
CA ALA A 65 6.09 -17.25 -9.67
C ALA A 65 6.55 -17.45 -11.13
N HIS A 66 5.71 -17.11 -12.11
CA HIS A 66 6.01 -17.27 -13.54
C HIS A 66 7.13 -16.34 -14.05
N LEU A 67 7.47 -15.27 -13.34
CA LEU A 67 8.55 -14.35 -13.70
C LEU A 67 9.94 -14.91 -13.37
N PHE A 68 10.01 -15.93 -12.49
CA PHE A 68 11.26 -16.54 -12.04
C PHE A 68 11.52 -17.92 -12.61
N VAL A 69 10.58 -18.44 -13.42
CA VAL A 69 10.83 -19.64 -14.23
C VAL A 69 11.82 -19.23 -15.32
N ARG A 70 13.08 -19.63 -15.16
CA ARG A 70 14.02 -19.57 -16.29
C ARG A 70 13.45 -20.47 -17.39
N PRO A 71 13.28 -19.97 -18.62
CA PRO A 71 13.00 -20.86 -19.73
C PRO A 71 14.23 -21.75 -19.88
N GLU A 72 14.10 -23.01 -19.46
CA GLU A 72 15.08 -24.05 -19.72
C GLU A 72 15.27 -24.14 -21.24
N ASP A 73 16.52 -23.86 -21.65
CA ASP A 73 17.18 -24.13 -22.92
C ASP A 73 16.29 -24.60 -24.08
N GLU A 74 15.66 -23.66 -24.79
CA GLU A 74 15.41 -23.87 -26.21
C GLU A 74 16.78 -23.91 -26.91
N PRO A 75 17.13 -24.99 -27.64
CA PRO A 75 18.42 -25.06 -28.32
C PRO A 75 18.47 -23.97 -29.39
N VAL A 76 19.31 -22.96 -29.14
CA VAL A 76 19.64 -21.88 -30.07
C VAL A 76 20.16 -22.51 -31.37
N ARG A 77 19.29 -22.61 -32.37
CA ARG A 77 19.68 -23.03 -33.72
C ARG A 77 20.44 -21.88 -34.36
N ALA A 78 21.76 -21.96 -34.33
CA ALA A 78 22.67 -20.98 -34.91
C ALA A 78 22.36 -20.77 -36.41
N LYS A 79 22.07 -19.52 -36.81
CA LYS A 79 22.18 -19.11 -38.21
C LYS A 79 23.68 -18.88 -38.51
N PRO A 80 24.22 -19.40 -39.62
CA PRO A 80 25.64 -19.32 -39.90
C PRO A 80 26.11 -17.89 -40.17
N ALA A 81 27.33 -17.62 -39.71
CA ALA A 81 28.01 -16.34 -39.75
C ALA A 81 28.41 -15.93 -41.18
N VAL A 82 28.29 -14.63 -41.47
CA VAL A 82 29.03 -13.96 -42.55
C VAL A 82 29.93 -12.93 -41.89
N LYS A 83 31.24 -13.04 -42.10
CA LYS A 83 32.26 -12.01 -41.89
C LYS A 83 33.02 -11.84 -43.22
N PRO A 84 33.91 -10.84 -43.37
CA PRO A 84 33.69 -9.40 -43.30
C PRO A 84 34.25 -8.72 -44.57
N ASN A 85 33.69 -7.62 -45.04
CA ASN A 85 34.38 -6.81 -46.05
C ASN A 85 34.86 -5.48 -45.47
N THR A 86 36.17 -5.41 -45.38
CA THR A 86 37.02 -4.26 -45.09
C THR A 86 36.95 -3.25 -46.24
N ALA A 87 36.76 -1.96 -45.94
CA ALA A 87 37.60 -0.84 -46.41
C ALA A 87 36.97 0.53 -46.04
N PRO A 88 37.79 1.59 -45.89
CA PRO A 88 37.52 2.72 -45.00
C PRO A 88 37.14 4.01 -45.74
N ALA A 89 36.35 4.89 -45.11
CA ALA A 89 36.37 6.33 -45.40
C ALA A 89 35.65 7.14 -44.31
N LYS A 90 36.30 8.22 -43.88
CA LYS A 90 35.81 9.38 -43.11
C LYS A 90 35.93 10.59 -44.07
N PRO A 91 35.35 11.79 -43.84
CA PRO A 91 34.09 12.24 -43.24
C PRO A 91 33.28 13.15 -44.23
N GLU A 92 32.27 13.88 -43.73
CA GLU A 92 31.58 15.08 -44.30
C GLU A 92 30.18 14.87 -44.92
N VAL A 93 29.09 15.20 -44.21
CA VAL A 93 28.36 16.51 -44.15
C VAL A 93 27.15 16.54 -45.09
N LYS A 94 25.93 16.46 -44.52
CA LYS A 94 24.83 17.45 -44.66
C LYS A 94 23.57 16.97 -43.93
N ALA A 95 22.90 17.97 -43.39
CA ALA A 95 21.74 17.89 -42.51
C ALA A 95 20.48 17.39 -43.22
N GLU A 96 19.65 16.66 -42.48
CA GLU A 96 18.20 16.68 -42.63
C GLU A 96 17.57 16.23 -41.30
N ALA A 97 16.86 17.15 -40.66
CA ALA A 97 15.98 16.83 -39.54
C ALA A 97 14.77 16.07 -40.07
N PRO A 98 14.26 15.09 -39.31
CA PRO A 98 12.81 15.11 -39.10
C PRO A 98 12.44 14.89 -37.63
N ALA A 99 11.63 15.84 -37.15
CA ALA A 99 10.49 15.65 -36.27
C ALA A 99 10.54 14.49 -35.27
N VAL A 100 11.02 14.76 -34.06
CA VAL A 100 10.61 14.00 -32.88
C VAL A 100 9.19 14.45 -32.53
N GLU A 101 8.19 13.69 -32.99
CA GLU A 101 6.84 13.74 -32.42
C GLU A 101 6.91 13.32 -30.96
N VAL A 102 6.93 14.30 -30.07
CA VAL A 102 6.69 14.10 -28.64
C VAL A 102 5.22 13.69 -28.47
N LYS A 103 4.96 12.38 -28.44
CA LYS A 103 3.67 11.88 -27.96
C LYS A 103 3.49 12.29 -26.50
N PRO A 104 2.35 12.91 -26.13
CA PRO A 104 2.15 13.47 -24.81
C PRO A 104 2.13 12.40 -23.73
N ALA A 105 2.75 12.74 -22.61
CA ALA A 105 2.81 11.97 -21.39
C ALA A 105 1.45 11.37 -21.03
N ALA A 106 1.44 10.05 -20.84
CA ALA A 106 0.32 9.35 -20.24
C ALA A 106 -0.01 9.99 -18.88
N PRO A 107 -1.30 10.22 -18.56
CA PRO A 107 -1.68 10.81 -17.28
C PRO A 107 -1.18 9.90 -16.16
N LYS A 108 -0.49 10.51 -15.18
CA LYS A 108 -0.21 9.89 -13.90
C LYS A 108 -1.55 9.44 -13.33
N ARG A 109 -1.80 8.13 -13.32
CA ARG A 109 -2.94 7.53 -12.65
C ARG A 109 -2.77 7.77 -11.15
N ALA A 110 -3.32 8.89 -10.68
CA ALA A 110 -3.37 9.29 -9.29
C ALA A 110 -4.62 8.70 -8.62
N ASP A 111 -4.79 7.38 -8.71
CA ASP A 111 -5.83 6.65 -7.97
C ASP A 111 -5.17 5.41 -7.35
N VAL A 112 -4.10 5.64 -6.59
CA VAL A 112 -3.57 4.63 -5.68
C VAL A 112 -3.89 5.14 -4.29
N VAL A 113 -4.63 4.33 -3.54
CA VAL A 113 -5.04 4.46 -2.15
C VAL A 113 -3.84 4.85 -1.26
N GLN A 114 -3.47 6.13 -1.25
CA GLN A 114 -2.45 6.74 -0.37
C GLN A 114 -3.11 7.43 0.83
N GLU A 115 -4.43 7.59 0.79
CA GLU A 115 -5.22 8.29 1.80
C GLU A 115 -4.96 7.85 3.25
N PRO A 116 -4.87 6.55 3.62
CA PRO A 116 -4.70 6.23 5.04
C PRO A 116 -3.32 6.62 5.58
N ARG A 117 -2.27 6.56 4.75
CA ARG A 117 -0.92 6.95 5.16
C ARG A 117 -0.79 8.46 5.24
N ASP A 118 -1.35 9.19 4.29
CA ASP A 118 -1.31 10.64 4.26
C ASP A 118 -2.15 11.25 5.39
N VAL A 119 -3.32 10.67 5.68
CA VAL A 119 -4.16 11.08 6.81
C VAL A 119 -3.48 10.78 8.16
N ALA A 120 -2.80 9.64 8.30
CA ALA A 120 -2.04 9.31 9.50
C ALA A 120 -0.82 10.24 9.69
N MET A 121 -0.19 10.67 8.60
CA MET A 121 0.89 11.66 8.64
C MET A 121 0.37 13.06 8.98
N ALA A 122 -0.76 13.46 8.39
CA ALA A 122 -1.42 14.73 8.65
C ALA A 122 -1.87 14.83 10.12
N SER A 123 -2.44 13.77 10.69
CA SER A 123 -2.86 13.78 12.10
C SER A 123 -1.68 13.96 13.06
N ARG A 124 -0.55 13.28 12.81
CA ARG A 124 0.69 13.48 13.58
C ARG A 124 1.24 14.90 13.43
N LEU A 125 1.24 15.46 12.20
CA LEU A 125 1.64 16.84 11.96
C LEU A 125 0.72 17.84 12.66
N MET A 126 -0.59 17.58 12.70
CA MET A 126 -1.58 18.41 13.36
C MET A 126 -1.35 18.45 14.88
N VAL A 127 -1.05 17.30 15.51
CA VAL A 127 -0.70 17.24 16.93
C VAL A 127 0.56 18.06 17.21
N GLN A 128 1.61 17.90 16.40
CA GLN A 128 2.86 18.67 16.56
C GLN A 128 2.65 20.18 16.36
N ALA A 129 1.80 20.56 15.40
CA ALA A 129 1.43 21.96 15.19
C ALA A 129 0.65 22.55 16.38
N ALA A 130 -0.25 21.76 16.97
CA ALA A 130 -1.01 22.14 18.17
C ALA A 130 -0.10 22.32 19.39
N LEU A 131 0.93 21.47 19.52
CA LEU A 131 2.00 21.58 20.52
C LEU A 131 2.94 22.79 20.28
N GLY A 132 2.78 23.53 19.18
CA GLY A 132 3.56 24.72 18.88
C GLY A 132 4.92 24.45 18.23
N ALA A 133 5.16 23.23 17.75
CA ALA A 133 6.37 22.91 17.01
C ALA A 133 6.42 23.70 15.68
N SER A 134 7.62 24.06 15.23
CA SER A 134 7.81 24.62 13.89
C SER A 134 7.77 23.48 12.84
N PRO A 135 7.47 23.77 11.55
CA PRO A 135 7.38 22.76 10.50
C PRO A 135 8.62 21.85 10.41
N GLY A 136 9.81 22.39 10.64
CA GLY A 136 11.06 21.61 10.61
C GLY A 136 11.18 20.64 11.79
N ILE A 137 10.76 21.05 12.99
CA ILE A 137 10.77 20.18 14.18
C ILE A 137 9.71 19.09 14.04
N ALA A 138 8.50 19.45 13.59
CA ALA A 138 7.41 18.50 13.36
C ALA A 138 7.79 17.46 12.29
N ALA A 139 8.48 17.87 11.22
CA ALA A 139 8.98 16.97 10.18
C ALA A 139 9.99 15.95 10.73
N ARG A 140 10.94 16.40 11.56
CA ARG A 140 11.93 15.52 12.21
C ARG A 140 11.28 14.51 13.15
N ALA A 141 10.28 14.93 13.93
CA ALA A 141 9.56 14.05 14.86
C ALA A 141 8.80 12.91 14.12
N ILE A 142 8.39 13.15 12.88
CA ILE A 142 7.63 12.20 12.06
C ILE A 142 8.55 11.40 11.12
N GLY A 143 9.82 11.81 10.98
CA GLY A 143 10.79 11.16 10.11
C GLY A 143 10.65 11.53 8.63
N ILE A 144 10.12 12.71 8.33
CA ILE A 144 9.89 13.19 6.95
C ILE A 144 10.69 14.45 6.66
N THR A 145 10.80 14.79 5.37
CA THR A 145 11.44 16.04 4.95
C THR A 145 10.55 17.25 5.27
N GLU A 146 11.16 18.40 5.56
CA GLU A 146 10.41 19.64 5.82
C GLU A 146 9.52 20.04 4.63
N LYS A 147 9.99 19.80 3.40
CA LYS A 147 9.22 20.05 2.18
C LYS A 147 7.93 19.23 2.17
N GLN A 148 8.00 17.95 2.52
CA GLN A 148 6.83 17.07 2.60
C GLN A 148 5.88 17.50 3.71
N ALA A 149 6.40 17.83 4.90
CA ALA A 149 5.57 18.32 6.01
C ALA A 149 4.80 19.59 5.63
N ARG A 150 5.42 20.52 4.90
CA ARG A 150 4.77 21.74 4.39
C ARG A 150 3.73 21.44 3.32
N GLN A 151 3.98 20.45 2.45
CA GLN A 151 3.02 20.05 1.43
C GLN A 151 1.77 19.44 2.08
N VAL A 152 1.95 18.45 2.96
CA VAL A 152 0.85 17.84 3.72
C VAL A 152 0.10 18.89 4.54
N ALA A 153 0.80 19.86 5.14
CA ALA A 153 0.14 20.93 5.86
C ALA A 153 -0.72 21.84 4.98
N ARG A 154 -0.35 22.03 3.69
CA ARG A 154 -1.20 22.74 2.73
C ARG A 154 -2.39 21.90 2.32
N ASP A 155 -2.15 20.63 1.99
CA ASP A 155 -3.18 19.70 1.51
C ASP A 155 -4.28 19.50 2.57
N PHE A 156 -3.90 19.45 3.86
CA PHE A 156 -4.81 19.27 5.00
C PHE A 156 -5.12 20.57 5.78
N ASN A 157 -4.76 21.74 5.26
CA ASN A 157 -5.00 23.04 5.89
C ASN A 157 -4.52 23.16 7.37
N ILE A 158 -3.38 22.55 7.70
CA ILE A 158 -2.78 22.59 9.04
C ILE A 158 -2.02 23.90 9.22
N LYS A 159 -2.39 24.68 10.25
CA LYS A 159 -1.75 25.96 10.58
C LYS A 159 -0.69 25.78 11.66
N PHE A 160 0.57 26.09 11.32
CA PHE A 160 1.65 26.17 12.31
C PHE A 160 1.70 27.57 12.92
N LYS A 161 1.73 27.64 14.25
CA LYS A 161 1.88 28.91 14.99
C LYS A 161 3.26 29.55 14.80
N ARG A 162 4.29 28.72 14.59
CA ARG A 162 5.68 29.16 14.44
C ARG A 162 6.20 28.76 13.06
N GLN A 163 6.41 29.73 12.19
CA GLN A 163 7.07 29.54 10.90
C GLN A 163 8.50 30.11 11.04
N ARG A 164 9.52 29.23 11.02
CA ARG A 164 10.92 29.39 11.50
C ARG A 164 11.14 28.97 12.95
#